data_AF-A0A660L0Q3-F1
#
_entry.id   AF-A0A660L0Q3-F1
#
_cell.length_a   1.000
_cell.length_b   1.000
_cell.length_c   1.000
_cell.angle_alpha   90.00
_cell.angle_beta   90.00
_cell.angle_gamma   90.00
#
_symmetry.space_group_name_H-M   'P 1'
#
loop_
_entity.id
_entity.type
_entity.pdbx_description
1 polymer ?
#
loop_
_entity_poly.entity_id
_entity_poly.type
_entity_poly.pdbx_seq_one_letter_code
_entity_poly.pdbx_strand_id
1 'polypeptide(L)'
;MAIADQWPAPAPSTASSVPLATPEPVARRERRAPVAAVGGAVAGLDPALRTALRRAAGAAARDGVAISVNSGRRTPEHQAQLLRDAVARYGSLAEASRWVATPETSPHVSGDAVDVAPDAARAWLSAHGATYGLCRIYANEPWHFELRPQAVGTGCPPTYADPTHDPRMQQ
;
A
#
# COMPACT_ATOMS: atom_id res chain seq x y z
N MET A 1 4.10 2.92 -12.20
CA MET A 1 4.62 3.76 -11.12
C MET A 1 5.54 2.88 -10.29
N ALA A 2 6.77 3.33 -10.01
CA ALA A 2 7.68 2.55 -9.19
C ALA A 2 7.22 2.61 -7.73
N ILE A 3 7.47 1.55 -6.94
CA ILE A 3 7.07 1.52 -5.52
C ILE A 3 7.69 2.70 -4.74
N ALA A 4 8.94 3.06 -5.10
CA ALA A 4 9.67 4.17 -4.51
C ALA A 4 9.02 5.54 -4.74
N ASP A 5 8.19 5.69 -5.77
CA ASP A 5 7.47 6.94 -6.06
C ASP A 5 6.33 7.20 -5.07
N GLN A 6 5.94 6.19 -4.28
CA GLN A 6 4.88 6.31 -3.27
C GLN A 6 5.43 6.73 -1.90
N TRP A 7 6.75 6.63 -1.69
CA TRP A 7 7.39 7.05 -0.46
C TRP A 7 7.48 8.58 -0.41
N PRO A 8 7.11 9.21 0.72
CA PRO A 8 7.22 10.66 0.84
C PRO A 8 8.67 11.13 0.70
N ALA A 9 8.85 12.43 0.48
CA ALA A 9 10.17 13.03 0.59
C ALA A 9 10.68 12.88 2.05
N PRO A 10 11.99 12.68 2.26
CA PRO A 10 12.55 12.78 3.60
C PRO A 10 12.21 14.16 4.19
N ALA A 11 11.93 14.20 5.49
CA ALA A 11 11.70 15.48 6.16
C ALA A 11 12.92 16.38 5.94
N PRO A 12 12.75 17.67 5.58
CA PRO A 12 13.88 18.56 5.41
C PRO A 12 14.62 18.69 6.74
N SER A 13 15.94 18.52 6.74
CA SER A 13 16.79 18.99 7.83
C SER A 13 16.49 20.47 8.02
N THR A 14 15.98 20.86 9.18
CA THR A 14 15.42 22.18 9.40
C THR A 14 16.47 23.27 9.19
N ALA A 15 16.40 23.97 8.06
CA ALA A 15 16.72 25.38 7.94
C ALA A 15 15.47 26.05 7.38
N SER A 16 14.80 26.80 8.27
CA SER A 16 13.51 27.44 8.01
C SER A 16 13.65 28.56 6.99
N SER A 17 12.86 28.52 5.92
CA SER A 17 12.28 29.70 5.25
C SER A 17 11.23 29.24 4.23
N VAL A 18 10.00 29.70 4.42
CA VAL A 18 8.84 29.47 3.54
C VAL A 18 8.52 30.78 2.82
N PRO A 19 8.09 30.74 1.55
CA PRO A 19 7.06 31.65 1.10
C PRO A 19 5.80 30.90 0.61
N LEU A 20 4.67 31.58 0.80
CA LEU A 20 3.31 31.16 0.52
C LEU A 20 2.98 31.25 -0.98
N ALA A 21 2.41 30.21 -1.56
CA ALA A 21 1.74 30.28 -2.86
C ALA A 21 0.49 29.40 -2.88
N THR A 22 -0.63 29.98 -3.32
CA THR A 22 -1.92 29.33 -3.55
C THR A 22 -2.05 28.89 -5.02
N PRO A 23 -2.70 27.74 -5.33
CA PRO A 23 -3.15 27.47 -6.69
C PRO A 23 -4.69 27.47 -6.86
N GLU A 24 -5.10 27.89 -8.06
CA GLU A 24 -6.48 27.97 -8.60
C GLU A 24 -7.09 26.61 -8.96
N PRO A 25 -8.44 26.51 -9.18
CA PRO A 25 -9.09 25.22 -9.44
C PRO A 25 -9.05 24.83 -10.93
N VAL A 26 -8.62 23.60 -11.21
CA VAL A 26 -8.70 22.99 -12.56
C VAL A 26 -9.87 21.99 -12.61
N ALA A 27 -10.81 22.22 -13.52
CA ALA A 27 -11.95 21.35 -13.76
C ALA A 27 -11.51 19.96 -14.29
N ARG A 28 -12.00 18.88 -13.64
CA ARG A 28 -11.70 17.49 -14.02
C ARG A 28 -12.77 16.96 -14.97
N ARG A 29 -12.38 16.66 -16.20
CA ARG A 29 -13.21 15.92 -17.18
C ARG A 29 -13.12 14.44 -16.84
N GLU A 30 -14.22 13.84 -16.41
CA GLU A 30 -14.29 12.42 -16.08
C GLU A 30 -14.15 11.57 -17.34
N ARG A 31 -13.03 10.83 -17.43
CA ARG A 31 -12.91 9.71 -18.36
C ARG A 31 -13.23 8.45 -17.58
N ARG A 32 -14.27 7.73 -18.00
CA ARG A 32 -14.61 6.40 -17.49
C ARG A 32 -13.41 5.47 -17.70
N ALA A 33 -12.81 5.00 -16.61
CA ALA A 33 -11.69 4.07 -16.66
C ALA A 33 -12.15 2.70 -17.21
N PRO A 34 -11.30 1.99 -17.97
CA PRO A 34 -11.60 0.63 -18.41
C PRO A 34 -11.65 -0.33 -17.22
N VAL A 35 -12.42 -1.42 -17.38
CA VAL A 35 -12.56 -2.52 -16.41
C VAL A 35 -11.18 -3.11 -16.09
N ALA A 36 -10.91 -3.34 -14.81
CA ALA A 36 -9.60 -3.72 -14.29
C ALA A 36 -9.03 -5.01 -14.90
N ALA A 37 -7.79 -4.92 -15.42
CA ALA A 37 -6.93 -6.08 -15.56
C ALA A 37 -6.19 -6.27 -14.23
N VAL A 38 -6.47 -7.38 -13.54
CA VAL A 38 -5.62 -7.86 -12.46
C VAL A 38 -4.32 -8.38 -13.12
N GLY A 39 -3.39 -7.46 -13.39
CA GLY A 39 -2.14 -7.74 -14.10
C GLY A 39 -1.19 -8.65 -13.31
N GLY A 40 -0.06 -9.05 -13.93
CA GLY A 40 0.86 -10.09 -13.44
C GLY A 40 1.43 -9.93 -12.02
N ALA A 41 1.27 -8.76 -11.38
CA ALA A 41 1.66 -8.50 -10.00
C ALA A 41 0.92 -9.33 -8.93
N VAL A 42 -0.17 -10.03 -9.28
CA VAL A 42 -0.85 -10.98 -8.37
C VAL A 42 -0.31 -12.42 -8.46
N ALA A 43 0.59 -12.71 -9.40
CA ALA A 43 1.21 -14.02 -9.48
C ALA A 43 2.06 -14.26 -8.22
N GLY A 44 1.88 -15.41 -7.59
CA GLY A 44 2.61 -15.78 -6.36
C GLY A 44 2.01 -15.25 -5.05
N LEU A 45 0.96 -14.41 -5.08
CA LEU A 45 0.22 -14.07 -3.86
C LEU A 45 -0.41 -15.31 -3.24
N ASP A 46 -0.63 -15.27 -1.93
CA ASP A 46 -1.46 -16.26 -1.24
C ASP A 46 -2.81 -16.44 -1.98
N PRO A 47 -3.28 -17.68 -2.23
CA PRO A 47 -4.51 -17.92 -2.95
C PRO A 47 -5.76 -17.30 -2.32
N ALA A 48 -5.83 -17.21 -0.98
CA ALA A 48 -6.94 -16.59 -0.28
C ALA A 48 -6.91 -15.07 -0.47
N LEU A 49 -5.73 -14.45 -0.39
CA LEU A 49 -5.57 -13.01 -0.67
C LEU A 49 -5.98 -12.69 -2.11
N ARG A 50 -5.52 -13.49 -3.08
CA ARG A 50 -5.90 -13.33 -4.50
C ARG A 50 -7.42 -13.44 -4.69
N THR A 51 -8.06 -14.33 -3.96
CA THR A 51 -9.52 -14.53 -4.01
C THR A 51 -10.27 -13.34 -3.41
N ALA A 52 -9.84 -12.85 -2.25
CA ALA A 52 -10.38 -11.65 -1.63
C ALA A 52 -10.27 -10.42 -2.56
N LEU A 53 -9.10 -10.22 -3.17
CA LEU A 53 -8.87 -9.11 -4.12
C LEU A 53 -9.78 -9.18 -5.34
N ARG A 54 -9.99 -10.37 -5.92
CA ARG A 54 -10.90 -10.54 -7.06
C ARG A 54 -12.35 -10.21 -6.69
N ARG A 55 -12.79 -10.63 -5.50
CA ARG A 55 -14.15 -10.32 -5.00
C ARG A 55 -14.32 -8.82 -4.75
N ALA A 56 -13.36 -8.20 -4.10
CA ALA A 56 -13.35 -6.75 -3.86
C ALA A 56 -13.34 -5.96 -5.18
N ALA A 57 -12.50 -6.36 -6.14
CA ALA A 57 -12.43 -5.72 -7.46
C ALA A 57 -13.76 -5.79 -8.22
N GLY A 58 -14.45 -6.93 -8.17
CA GLY A 58 -15.77 -7.07 -8.81
C GLY A 58 -16.86 -6.23 -8.13
N ALA A 59 -16.76 -5.97 -6.83
CA ALA A 59 -17.67 -5.09 -6.11
C ALA A 59 -17.35 -3.61 -6.38
N ALA A 60 -16.09 -3.21 -6.24
CA ALA A 60 -15.62 -1.86 -6.53
C ALA A 60 -15.98 -1.43 -7.97
N ALA A 61 -15.87 -2.35 -8.95
CA ALA A 61 -16.24 -2.07 -10.33
C ALA A 61 -17.73 -1.75 -10.51
N ARG A 62 -18.63 -2.33 -9.70
CA ARG A 62 -20.06 -1.99 -9.69
C ARG A 62 -20.31 -0.59 -9.14
N ASP A 63 -19.41 -0.09 -8.31
CA ASP A 63 -19.41 1.27 -7.77
C ASP A 63 -18.57 2.24 -8.63
N GLY A 64 -18.12 1.82 -9.82
CA GLY A 64 -17.34 2.64 -10.74
C GLY A 64 -15.86 2.80 -10.37
N VAL A 65 -15.36 2.03 -9.39
CA VAL A 65 -13.97 2.09 -8.92
C VAL A 65 -13.17 0.90 -9.47
N ALA A 66 -12.08 1.19 -10.20
CA ALA A 66 -11.16 0.17 -10.68
C ALA A 66 -10.01 -0.06 -9.67
N ILE A 67 -9.87 -1.29 -9.16
CA ILE A 67 -8.75 -1.69 -8.31
C ILE A 67 -7.61 -2.21 -9.19
N SER A 68 -6.40 -1.67 -9.00
CA SER A 68 -5.16 -2.13 -9.63
C SER A 68 -4.11 -2.46 -8.56
N VAL A 69 -3.35 -3.54 -8.76
CA VAL A 69 -2.25 -3.93 -7.86
C VAL A 69 -0.94 -3.42 -8.48
N ASN A 70 -0.32 -2.45 -7.83
CA ASN A 70 0.99 -1.92 -8.24
C ASN A 70 2.13 -2.84 -7.81
N SER A 71 2.00 -3.46 -6.64
CA SER A 71 2.99 -4.40 -6.10
C SER A 71 2.27 -5.51 -5.35
N GLY A 72 2.62 -6.77 -5.65
CA GLY A 72 2.15 -7.93 -4.90
C GLY A 72 3.32 -8.66 -4.28
N ARG A 73 3.50 -9.95 -4.61
CA ARG A 73 4.61 -10.74 -4.06
C ARG A 73 5.97 -10.19 -4.54
N ARG A 74 6.92 -10.09 -3.61
CA ARG A 74 8.32 -9.72 -3.88
C ARG A 74 9.24 -10.89 -3.59
N THR A 75 10.40 -10.91 -4.24
CA THR A 75 11.49 -11.80 -3.82
C THR A 75 12.29 -11.12 -2.70
N PRO A 76 13.00 -11.90 -1.85
CA PRO A 76 13.87 -11.34 -0.82
C PRO A 76 14.92 -10.36 -1.40
N GLU A 77 15.48 -10.66 -2.57
CA GLU A 77 16.51 -9.83 -3.21
C GLU A 77 15.95 -8.48 -3.65
N HIS A 78 14.74 -8.47 -4.21
CA HIS A 78 14.06 -7.23 -4.57
C HIS A 78 13.72 -6.42 -3.31
N GLN A 79 13.23 -7.07 -2.26
CA GLN A 79 12.96 -6.40 -0.99
C GLN A 79 14.24 -5.79 -0.38
N ALA A 80 15.37 -6.51 -0.45
CA ALA A 80 16.66 -6.01 0.01
C ALA A 80 17.14 -4.79 -0.80
N GLN A 81 16.88 -4.76 -2.10
CA GLN A 81 17.19 -3.59 -2.93
C GLN A 81 16.35 -2.39 -2.52
N LEU A 82 15.03 -2.56 -2.32
CA LEU A 82 14.15 -1.49 -1.86
C LEU A 82 14.60 -0.92 -0.51
N LEU A 83 15.04 -1.78 0.41
CA LEU A 83 15.55 -1.33 1.70
C LEU A 83 16.83 -0.50 1.52
N ARG A 84 17.77 -0.93 0.68
CA ARG A 84 18.98 -0.15 0.36
C ARG A 84 18.63 1.21 -0.24
N ASP A 85 17.69 1.26 -1.18
CA ASP A 85 17.26 2.51 -1.82
C ASP A 85 16.61 3.45 -0.80
N ALA A 86 15.80 2.92 0.12
CA ALA A 86 15.21 3.68 1.21
C ALA A 86 16.27 4.19 2.19
N VAL A 87 17.27 3.38 2.54
CA VAL A 87 18.40 3.84 3.38
C VAL A 87 19.17 4.97 2.69
N ALA A 88 19.44 4.85 1.40
CA ALA A 88 20.09 5.91 0.63
C ALA A 88 19.26 7.20 0.59
N ARG A 89 17.92 7.09 0.55
CA ARG A 89 16.99 8.22 0.53
C ARG A 89 16.81 8.89 1.90
N TYR A 90 16.69 8.10 2.96
CA TYR A 90 16.34 8.57 4.31
C TYR A 90 17.55 8.71 5.25
N GLY A 91 18.74 8.29 4.81
CA GLY A 91 20.00 8.48 5.51
C GLY A 91 20.28 7.48 6.63
N SER A 92 19.31 6.66 7.03
CA SER A 92 19.52 5.61 8.04
C SER A 92 18.57 4.43 7.85
N LEU A 93 18.98 3.27 8.38
CA LEU A 93 18.10 2.11 8.47
C LEU A 93 16.87 2.41 9.34
N ALA A 94 17.05 3.09 10.47
CA ALA A 94 15.95 3.42 11.38
C ALA A 94 14.84 4.23 10.68
N GLU A 95 15.20 5.25 9.91
CA GLU A 95 14.22 6.04 9.16
C GLU A 95 13.65 5.28 7.95
N ALA A 96 14.46 4.48 7.27
CA ALA A 96 14.00 3.65 6.15
C ALA A 96 13.00 2.58 6.59
N SER A 97 13.20 1.97 7.77
CA SER A 97 12.33 0.93 8.32
C SER A 97 10.91 1.41 8.64
N ARG A 98 10.67 2.72 8.66
CA ARG A 98 9.32 3.30 8.72
C ARG A 98 8.52 3.16 7.43
N TRP A 99 9.15 2.74 6.35
CA TRP A 99 8.54 2.64 5.01
C TRP A 99 8.85 1.31 4.30
N VAL A 100 9.95 0.65 4.69
CA VAL A 100 10.43 -0.56 4.02
C VAL A 100 10.88 -1.59 5.06
N ALA A 101 10.13 -2.69 5.15
CA ALA A 101 10.50 -3.84 5.97
C ALA A 101 11.75 -4.57 5.42
N THR A 102 12.38 -5.38 6.27
CA THR A 102 13.50 -6.24 5.86
C THR A 102 13.01 -7.39 4.97
N PRO A 103 13.92 -8.07 4.23
CA PRO A 103 13.55 -9.25 3.45
C PRO A 103 12.89 -10.36 4.28
N GLU A 104 13.27 -10.50 5.55
CA GLU A 104 12.83 -11.56 6.45
C GLU A 104 11.42 -11.29 7.01
N THR A 105 11.08 -10.02 7.19
CA THR A 105 9.85 -9.60 7.89
C THR A 105 8.76 -9.10 6.95
N SER A 106 9.10 -8.77 5.69
CA SER A 106 8.17 -8.16 4.74
C SER A 106 6.98 -9.07 4.37
N PRO A 107 5.72 -8.61 4.59
CA PRO A 107 4.52 -9.33 4.15
C PRO A 107 4.41 -9.48 2.62
N HIS A 108 5.12 -8.65 1.86
CA HIS A 108 5.21 -8.82 0.41
C HIS A 108 6.07 -10.03 0.02
N VAL A 109 7.07 -10.40 0.84
CA VAL A 109 7.92 -11.56 0.57
C VAL A 109 7.16 -12.86 0.86
N SER A 110 6.39 -12.89 1.96
CA SER A 110 5.50 -14.01 2.27
C SER A 110 4.32 -14.13 1.30
N GLY A 111 3.95 -13.05 0.61
CA GLY A 111 2.83 -13.02 -0.35
C GLY A 111 1.48 -12.69 0.29
N ASP A 112 1.52 -12.11 1.50
CA ASP A 112 0.35 -11.76 2.32
C ASP A 112 -0.09 -10.30 2.18
N ALA A 113 0.64 -9.51 1.39
CA ALA A 113 0.36 -8.10 1.16
C ALA A 113 0.29 -7.70 -0.32
N VAL A 114 -0.46 -6.63 -0.56
CA VAL A 114 -0.51 -5.91 -1.83
C VAL A 114 -0.51 -4.40 -1.63
N ASP A 115 0.09 -3.72 -2.60
CA ASP A 115 -0.01 -2.27 -2.72
C ASP A 115 -0.97 -1.92 -3.85
N VAL A 116 -2.04 -1.20 -3.50
CA VAL A 116 -3.17 -0.90 -4.38
C VAL A 116 -3.08 0.51 -4.92
N ALA A 117 -3.58 0.70 -6.14
CA ALA A 117 -3.83 1.98 -6.78
C ALA A 117 -5.11 1.92 -7.62
N PRO A 118 -5.69 3.06 -8.05
CA PRO A 118 -5.35 4.44 -7.67
C PRO A 118 -5.91 4.82 -6.28
N ASP A 119 -5.80 6.08 -5.88
CA ASP A 119 -6.31 6.56 -4.57
C ASP A 119 -7.80 6.28 -4.36
N ALA A 120 -8.61 6.34 -5.41
CA ALA A 120 -10.03 5.96 -5.34
C ALA A 120 -10.21 4.50 -4.91
N ALA A 121 -9.35 3.58 -5.37
CA ALA A 121 -9.37 2.19 -4.94
C ALA A 121 -8.94 2.03 -3.47
N ARG A 122 -7.95 2.80 -3.01
CA ARG A 122 -7.51 2.81 -1.61
C ARG A 122 -8.61 3.31 -0.68
N ALA A 123 -9.29 4.39 -1.08
CA ALA A 123 -10.42 4.94 -0.34
C ALA A 123 -11.58 3.93 -0.27
N TRP A 124 -11.92 3.30 -1.41
CA TRP A 124 -12.95 2.27 -1.45
C TRP A 124 -12.60 1.07 -0.56
N LEU A 125 -11.37 0.55 -0.62
CA LEU A 125 -10.93 -0.53 0.25
C LEU A 125 -10.87 -0.13 1.73
N SER A 126 -10.57 1.13 2.04
CA SER A 126 -10.62 1.61 3.43
C SER A 126 -12.05 1.58 3.99
N ALA A 127 -13.06 1.85 3.16
CA ALA A 127 -14.47 1.84 3.57
C ALA A 127 -15.11 0.45 3.54
N HIS A 128 -14.75 -0.38 2.56
CA HIS A 128 -15.46 -1.64 2.25
C HIS A 128 -14.61 -2.90 2.44
N GLY A 129 -13.28 -2.75 2.56
CA GLY A 129 -12.31 -3.85 2.51
C GLY A 129 -12.50 -4.90 3.60
N ALA A 130 -12.97 -4.51 4.79
CA ALA A 130 -13.26 -5.44 5.89
C ALA A 130 -14.21 -6.57 5.47
N THR A 131 -15.21 -6.29 4.63
CA THR A 131 -16.15 -7.27 4.07
C THR A 131 -15.47 -8.41 3.30
N TYR A 132 -14.26 -8.15 2.80
CA TYR A 132 -13.44 -9.10 2.04
C TYR A 132 -12.23 -9.59 2.83
N GLY A 133 -12.09 -9.15 4.09
CA GLY A 133 -10.90 -9.39 4.89
C GLY A 133 -9.69 -8.56 4.43
N LEU A 134 -9.85 -7.53 3.61
CA LEU A 134 -8.75 -6.70 3.13
C LEU A 134 -8.61 -5.47 4.02
N CYS A 135 -7.50 -5.37 4.75
CA CYS A 135 -7.30 -4.32 5.74
C CYS A 135 -6.04 -3.53 5.47
N ARG A 136 -6.15 -2.20 5.60
CA ARG A 136 -4.98 -1.32 5.71
C ARG A 136 -4.34 -1.57 7.08
N ILE A 137 -3.05 -1.89 7.10
CA ILE A 137 -2.32 -2.23 8.34
C ILE A 137 -1.52 -1.04 8.88
N TYR A 138 -0.95 -0.22 8.00
CA TYR A 138 -0.13 0.93 8.40
C TYR A 138 -0.83 2.25 8.06
N ALA A 139 -0.84 3.18 9.01
CA ALA A 139 -1.47 4.48 8.85
C ALA A 139 -0.73 5.37 7.84
N ASN A 140 0.61 5.28 7.80
CA ASN A 140 1.46 6.01 6.87
C ASN A 140 1.50 5.41 5.44
N GLU A 141 0.96 4.21 5.23
CA GLU A 141 0.94 3.53 3.93
C GLU A 141 -0.49 3.28 3.45
N PRO A 142 -1.22 4.31 2.97
CA PRO A 142 -2.60 4.17 2.49
C PRO A 142 -2.75 3.23 1.29
N TRP A 143 -1.65 2.86 0.63
CA TRP A 143 -1.62 1.89 -0.45
C TRP A 143 -1.54 0.44 0.02
N HIS A 144 -1.10 0.16 1.25
CA HIS A 144 -0.74 -1.18 1.71
C HIS A 144 -1.95 -1.91 2.33
N PHE A 145 -2.28 -3.08 1.80
CA PHE A 145 -3.37 -3.93 2.29
C PHE A 145 -2.92 -5.38 2.49
N GLU A 146 -3.36 -5.97 3.59
CA GLU A 146 -3.15 -7.39 3.92
C GLU A 146 -4.47 -8.14 4.09
N LEU A 147 -4.44 -9.46 3.92
CA LEU A 147 -5.56 -10.31 4.29
C LEU A 147 -5.63 -10.49 5.82
N ARG A 148 -6.79 -10.22 6.39
CA ARG A 148 -7.22 -10.47 7.76
C ARG A 148 -8.59 -11.14 7.72
N PRO A 149 -8.65 -12.49 7.61
CA PRO A 149 -9.91 -13.21 7.42
C PRO A 149 -10.97 -12.89 8.48
N GLN A 150 -10.54 -12.65 9.72
CA GLN A 150 -11.40 -12.30 10.85
C GLN A 150 -12.15 -10.97 10.63
N ALA A 151 -11.60 -10.06 9.82
CA ALA A 151 -12.19 -8.75 9.61
C ALA A 151 -13.57 -8.78 8.93
N VAL A 152 -13.92 -9.89 8.28
CA VAL A 152 -15.27 -10.10 7.72
C VAL A 152 -16.35 -10.10 8.82
N GLY A 153 -16.01 -10.59 10.02
CA GLY A 153 -16.93 -10.62 11.17
C GLY A 153 -16.71 -9.49 12.17
N THR A 154 -15.47 -9.03 12.34
CA THR A 154 -15.10 -8.12 13.43
C THR A 154 -14.66 -6.73 12.99
N GLY A 155 -14.60 -6.47 11.68
CA GLY A 155 -13.93 -5.29 11.15
C GLY A 155 -12.41 -5.41 11.18
N CYS A 156 -11.74 -4.47 10.51
CA CYS A 156 -10.28 -4.44 10.46
C CYS A 156 -9.68 -4.12 11.83
N PRO A 157 -8.50 -4.70 12.15
CA PRO A 157 -7.77 -4.33 13.36
C PRO A 157 -7.34 -2.85 13.30
N PRO A 158 -7.03 -2.23 14.45
CA PRO A 158 -6.39 -0.93 14.48
C PRO A 158 -5.11 -0.91 13.63
N THR A 159 -4.87 0.19 12.93
CA THR A 159 -3.64 0.38 12.17
C THR A 159 -2.48 0.69 13.10
N TYR A 160 -1.29 0.18 12.77
CA TYR A 160 -0.04 0.67 13.33
C TYR A 160 0.31 2.04 12.73
N ALA A 161 1.12 2.84 13.43
CA ALA A 161 1.56 4.14 12.91
C ALA A 161 2.41 3.97 11.63
N ASP A 162 3.34 3.02 11.67
CA ASP A 162 4.20 2.57 10.59
C ASP A 162 4.74 1.15 10.88
N PRO A 163 5.45 0.49 9.96
CA PRO A 163 5.95 -0.87 10.15
C PRO A 163 6.82 -1.07 11.39
N THR A 164 7.51 -0.05 11.89
CA THR A 164 8.36 -0.19 13.10
C THR A 164 7.56 -0.46 14.37
N HIS A 165 6.26 -0.18 14.35
CA HIS A 165 5.33 -0.44 15.45
C HIS A 165 4.64 -1.80 15.35
N ASP A 166 4.86 -2.56 14.27
CA ASP A 166 4.33 -3.92 14.12
C ASP A 166 5.31 -4.92 14.75
N PRO A 167 4.88 -5.71 15.76
CA PRO A 167 5.73 -6.70 16.41
C PRO A 167 6.34 -7.73 15.45
N ARG A 168 5.71 -8.00 14.29
CA ARG A 168 6.24 -8.90 13.26
C ARG A 168 7.55 -8.39 12.63
N MET A 169 7.76 -7.07 12.66
CA MET A 169 8.90 -6.38 12.04
C MET A 169 10.08 -6.19 13.00
N GLN A 170 9.96 -6.63 14.26
CA GLN A 170 10.95 -6.42 15.33
C GLN A 170 11.85 -7.64 15.59
N GLN A 171 11.90 -8.58 14.65
CA GLN A 171 12.66 -9.84 14.75
C GLN A 171 14.13 -9.68 14.39
#